data_AF-A0A9W6T7I2-F1
#
_entry.id   AF-A0A9W6T7I2-F1
#
_cell.length_a   1.000
_cell.length_b   1.000
_cell.length_c   1.000
_cell.angle_alpha   90.00
_cell.angle_beta   90.00
_cell.angle_gamma   90.00
#
_symmetry.space_group_name_H-M   'P 1'
#
loop_
_entity.id
_entity.type
_entity.pdbx_description
1 polymer ?
#
loop_
_entity_poly.entity_id
_entity_poly.type
_entity_poly.pdbx_seq_one_letter_code
_entity_poly.pdbx_strand_id
1 'polypeptide(L)'
;MKVLKNSSSYFLGDATNDSLQRIYGISFPDKKLMTEHMKFLEEAASRDHRKIGREQDLFFFHEMSPGSCFWLPHGTRIYNKLCDLLRAEYRKRGYDEVITPNMYNSKLWETSGHWGNYKENMFTFDVEKETFGLKPMNCPGHCLMFKSRERSYRELPWRVADFGVIHRNEFSGALSGLTRVRRFQQDDAHIFCTQDQIESEIIGIFDFLKHIYDLE
;
A
#
# COMPACT_ATOMS: atom_id res chain seq x y z
N MET A 1 -6.79 8.52 -36.16
CA MET A 1 -6.84 7.42 -35.18
C MET A 1 -5.51 6.67 -35.17
N LYS A 2 -4.99 6.32 -34.00
CA LYS A 2 -3.78 5.51 -33.82
C LYS A 2 -4.04 4.43 -32.77
N VAL A 3 -3.67 3.20 -33.07
CA VAL A 3 -3.71 2.08 -32.11
C VAL A 3 -2.47 2.16 -31.24
N LEU A 4 -2.64 2.01 -29.92
CA LEU A 4 -1.58 2.15 -28.93
C LEU A 4 -1.06 0.81 -28.42
N LYS A 5 -1.96 -0.04 -27.93
CA LYS A 5 -1.62 -1.34 -27.34
C LYS A 5 -2.83 -2.28 -27.36
N ASN A 6 -2.55 -3.57 -27.27
CA ASN A 6 -3.54 -4.59 -26.95
C ASN A 6 -3.40 -5.03 -25.48
N SER A 7 -4.50 -5.51 -24.89
CA SER A 7 -4.51 -6.23 -23.62
C SER A 7 -5.61 -7.28 -23.62
N SER A 8 -5.61 -8.16 -22.62
CA SER A 8 -6.75 -9.00 -22.29
C SER A 8 -7.53 -8.41 -21.11
N SER A 9 -8.80 -8.75 -21.00
CA SER A 9 -9.63 -8.47 -19.83
C SER A 9 -10.75 -9.50 -19.72
N TYR A 10 -11.31 -9.69 -18.53
CA TYR A 10 -12.45 -10.57 -18.33
C TYR A 10 -13.75 -9.78 -18.25
N PHE A 11 -14.86 -10.38 -18.70
CA PHE A 11 -16.18 -9.76 -18.58
C PHE A 11 -16.52 -9.54 -17.10
N LEU A 12 -16.91 -8.30 -16.75
CA LEU A 12 -17.13 -7.83 -15.37
C LEU A 12 -15.95 -8.01 -14.40
N GLY A 13 -14.74 -8.28 -14.91
CA GLY A 13 -13.57 -8.56 -14.08
C GLY A 13 -13.55 -9.96 -13.46
N ASP A 14 -14.49 -10.83 -13.81
CA ASP A 14 -14.60 -12.19 -13.29
C ASP A 14 -13.74 -13.16 -14.12
N ALA A 15 -12.68 -13.69 -13.51
CA ALA A 15 -11.72 -14.59 -14.15
C ALA A 15 -12.30 -15.95 -14.58
N THR A 16 -13.53 -16.29 -14.18
CA THR A 16 -14.23 -17.50 -14.65
C THR A 16 -14.85 -17.33 -16.03
N ASN A 17 -15.04 -16.10 -16.50
CA ASN A 17 -15.57 -15.79 -17.83
C ASN A 17 -14.52 -15.91 -18.93
N ASP A 18 -14.98 -15.92 -20.18
CA ASP A 18 -14.09 -15.88 -21.34
C ASP A 18 -13.21 -14.62 -21.38
N SER A 19 -11.96 -14.78 -21.78
CA SER A 19 -11.04 -13.66 -21.96
C SER A 19 -11.41 -12.84 -23.20
N LEU A 20 -11.58 -11.54 -23.02
CA LEU A 20 -11.83 -10.57 -24.09
C LEU A 20 -10.52 -9.92 -24.55
N GLN A 21 -10.36 -9.73 -25.85
CA GLN A 21 -9.28 -8.92 -26.40
C GLN A 21 -9.68 -7.44 -26.44
N ARG A 22 -8.84 -6.59 -25.87
CA ARG A 22 -9.03 -5.14 -25.80
C ARG A 22 -7.96 -4.44 -26.60
N ILE A 23 -8.37 -3.59 -27.53
CA ILE A 23 -7.47 -2.74 -28.33
C ILE A 23 -7.66 -1.29 -27.89
N TYR A 24 -6.59 -0.65 -27.43
CA TYR A 24 -6.59 0.76 -27.08
C TYR A 24 -6.23 1.59 -28.30
N GLY A 25 -7.05 2.59 -28.59
CA GLY A 25 -6.80 3.55 -29.66
C GLY A 25 -7.17 4.95 -29.24
N ILE A 26 -6.50 5.93 -29.85
CA ILE A 26 -6.76 7.36 -29.65
C ILE A 26 -7.00 8.02 -31.00
N SER A 27 -7.79 9.08 -31.00
CA SER A 27 -8.02 9.92 -32.18
C SER A 27 -7.99 11.38 -31.78
N PHE A 28 -7.46 12.22 -32.65
CA PHE A 28 -7.43 13.67 -32.50
C PHE A 28 -8.01 14.33 -33.75
N PRO A 29 -8.59 15.53 -33.60
CA PRO A 29 -9.13 16.28 -34.73
C PRO A 29 -8.02 16.82 -35.66
N ASP A 30 -6.78 16.96 -35.17
CA ASP A 30 -5.62 17.41 -35.93
C ASP A 30 -4.36 16.56 -35.68
N LYS A 31 -3.46 16.53 -36.67
CA LYS A 31 -2.17 15.84 -36.61
C LYS A 31 -1.22 16.44 -35.58
N LYS A 32 -1.23 17.76 -35.36
CA LYS A 32 -0.33 18.39 -34.38
C LYS A 32 -0.61 17.88 -32.97
N LEU A 33 -1.88 17.84 -32.58
CA LEU A 33 -2.33 17.32 -31.28
C LEU A 33 -1.96 15.84 -31.10
N MET A 34 -2.08 15.04 -32.17
CA MET A 34 -1.64 13.64 -32.13
C MET A 34 -0.14 13.53 -31.84
N THR A 35 0.69 14.33 -32.52
CA THR A 35 2.15 14.32 -32.32
C THR A 35 2.52 14.77 -30.91
N GLU A 36 1.91 15.85 -30.40
CA GLU A 36 2.13 16.34 -29.04
C GLU A 36 1.75 15.28 -28.00
N HIS A 37 0.60 14.63 -28.17
CA HIS A 37 0.17 13.57 -27.27
C HIS A 37 1.08 12.34 -27.32
N MET A 38 1.55 11.95 -28.51
CA MET A 38 2.50 10.83 -28.63
C MET A 38 3.83 11.14 -27.94
N LYS A 39 4.32 12.38 -28.04
CA LYS A 39 5.52 12.83 -27.32
C LYS A 39 5.32 12.77 -25.81
N PHE A 40 4.15 13.22 -25.31
CA PHE A 40 3.81 13.11 -23.90
C PHE A 40 3.80 11.65 -23.39
N LEU A 41 3.23 10.72 -24.16
CA LEU A 41 3.24 9.29 -23.82
C LEU A 41 4.65 8.69 -23.79
N GLU A 42 5.52 9.11 -24.72
CA GLU A 42 6.92 8.70 -24.75
C GLU A 42 7.70 9.22 -23.54
N GLU A 43 7.52 10.49 -23.19
CA GLU A 43 8.11 11.09 -21.99
C GLU A 43 7.61 10.38 -20.72
N ALA A 44 6.31 10.09 -20.62
CA ALA A 44 5.75 9.33 -19.52
C ALA A 44 6.33 7.90 -19.43
N ALA A 45 6.49 7.21 -20.57
CA ALA A 45 7.08 5.88 -20.62
C ALA A 45 8.56 5.88 -20.21
N SER A 46 9.29 6.97 -20.46
CA SER A 46 10.67 7.11 -20.01
C SER A 46 10.79 7.22 -18.47
N ARG A 47 9.73 7.69 -17.80
CA ARG A 47 9.64 7.87 -16.35
C ARG A 47 8.96 6.70 -15.63
N ASP A 48 8.72 5.60 -16.33
CA ASP A 48 8.12 4.40 -15.75
C ASP A 48 9.08 3.80 -14.71
N HIS A 49 8.64 3.70 -13.45
CA HIS A 49 9.45 3.17 -12.35
C HIS A 49 9.90 1.73 -12.58
N ARG A 50 9.18 0.95 -13.40
CA ARG A 50 9.58 -0.44 -13.74
C ARG A 50 10.77 -0.45 -14.67
N LYS A 51 10.84 0.51 -15.59
CA LYS A 51 11.99 0.70 -16.48
C LYS A 51 13.19 1.21 -15.68
N ILE A 52 13.00 2.30 -14.93
CA ILE A 52 14.04 2.91 -14.09
C ILE A 52 14.56 1.90 -13.06
N GLY A 53 13.67 1.19 -12.37
CA GLY A 53 14.03 0.23 -11.34
C GLY A 53 14.90 -0.91 -11.85
N ARG A 54 14.69 -1.35 -13.10
CA ARG A 54 15.56 -2.33 -13.77
C ARG A 54 16.87 -1.71 -14.26
N GLU A 55 16.82 -0.53 -14.87
CA GLU A 55 18.01 0.15 -15.41
C GLU A 55 18.99 0.61 -14.33
N GLN A 56 18.51 0.83 -13.11
CA GLN A 56 19.31 1.28 -11.96
C GLN A 56 19.49 0.21 -10.87
N ASP A 57 19.15 -1.06 -11.14
CA ASP A 57 19.27 -2.17 -10.18
C ASP A 57 18.65 -1.85 -8.80
N LEU A 58 17.44 -1.29 -8.81
CA LEU A 58 16.72 -0.92 -7.59
C LEU A 58 15.89 -2.08 -7.05
N PHE A 59 15.20 -2.80 -7.93
CA PHE A 59 14.35 -3.92 -7.54
C PHE A 59 14.03 -4.84 -8.73
N PHE A 60 13.57 -6.04 -8.42
CA PHE A 60 12.95 -6.94 -9.40
C PHE A 60 11.73 -7.66 -8.81
N PHE A 61 11.00 -8.38 -9.67
CA PHE A 61 9.89 -9.25 -9.31
C PHE A 61 10.15 -10.65 -9.85
N HIS A 62 9.72 -11.67 -9.12
CA HIS A 62 9.90 -13.07 -9.49
C HIS A 62 8.57 -13.82 -9.42
N GLU A 63 8.36 -14.78 -10.33
CA GLU A 63 7.13 -15.58 -10.41
C GLU A 63 6.86 -16.43 -9.15
N MET A 64 7.92 -16.77 -8.41
CA MET A 64 7.82 -17.47 -7.12
C MET A 64 7.19 -16.61 -6.02
N SER A 65 7.11 -15.28 -6.19
CA SER A 65 6.38 -14.40 -5.28
C SER A 65 5.71 -13.26 -6.07
N PRO A 66 4.63 -13.55 -6.83
CA PRO A 66 3.97 -12.55 -7.65
C PRO A 66 3.44 -11.40 -6.80
N GLY A 67 3.72 -10.16 -7.23
CA GLY A 67 3.30 -8.97 -6.49
C GLY A 67 4.08 -8.72 -5.21
N SER A 68 5.19 -9.42 -4.98
CA SER A 68 6.14 -9.13 -3.91
C SER A 68 7.46 -8.66 -4.51
N CYS A 69 7.86 -7.45 -4.13
CA CYS A 69 9.08 -6.84 -4.64
C CYS A 69 10.33 -7.40 -3.94
N PHE A 70 11.35 -7.72 -4.73
CA PHE A 70 12.70 -7.96 -4.24
C PHE A 70 13.51 -6.67 -4.37
N TRP A 71 13.85 -6.07 -3.23
CA TRP A 71 14.69 -4.88 -3.19
C TRP A 71 16.16 -5.26 -3.36
N LEU A 72 16.81 -4.67 -4.36
CA LEU A 72 18.24 -4.78 -4.61
C LEU A 72 19.01 -3.74 -3.78
N PRO A 73 20.35 -3.84 -3.64
CA PRO A 73 21.10 -2.97 -2.74
C PRO A 73 20.86 -1.47 -2.91
N HIS A 74 20.72 -0.96 -4.15
CA HIS A 74 20.43 0.46 -4.39
C HIS A 74 19.02 0.84 -3.99
N GLY A 75 18.01 0.02 -4.30
CA GLY A 75 16.64 0.26 -3.87
C GLY A 75 16.47 0.17 -2.35
N THR A 76 17.14 -0.79 -1.71
CA THR A 76 17.14 -0.93 -0.24
C THR A 76 17.69 0.31 0.46
N ARG A 77 18.71 0.99 -0.11
CA ARG A 77 19.20 2.27 0.45
C ARG A 77 18.14 3.36 0.41
N ILE A 78 17.43 3.50 -0.71
CA ILE A 78 16.34 4.47 -0.86
C ILE A 78 15.22 4.16 0.14
N TYR A 79 14.80 2.89 0.17
CA TYR A 79 13.77 2.41 1.07
C TYR A 79 14.10 2.69 2.54
N ASN A 80 15.30 2.31 3.01
CA ASN A 80 15.72 2.57 4.38
C ASN A 80 15.80 4.06 4.68
N LYS A 81 16.29 4.88 3.72
CA LYS A 81 16.36 6.33 3.91
C LYS A 81 14.98 6.95 4.12
N LEU A 82 13.96 6.48 3.40
CA LEU A 82 12.57 6.92 3.59
C LEU A 82 12.01 6.46 4.94
N CYS A 83 12.25 5.21 5.34
CA CYS A 83 11.86 4.73 6.67
C CYS A 83 12.53 5.53 7.79
N ASP A 84 13.83 5.81 7.69
CA ASP A 84 14.58 6.57 8.68
C ASP A 84 14.11 8.02 8.79
N LEU A 85 13.78 8.64 7.65
CA LEU A 85 13.14 9.96 7.60
C LEU A 85 11.84 9.96 8.40
N LEU A 86 10.91 9.06 8.08
CA LEU A 86 9.61 9.03 8.76
C LEU A 86 9.73 8.65 10.23
N ARG A 87 10.60 7.70 10.59
CA ARG A 87 10.91 7.41 12.00
C ARG A 87 11.40 8.65 12.77
N ALA A 88 12.26 9.45 12.15
CA ALA A 88 12.75 10.68 12.78
C ALA A 88 11.61 11.69 12.97
N GLU A 89 10.75 11.86 11.97
CA GLU A 89 9.61 12.78 12.05
C GLU A 89 8.51 12.31 13.00
N TYR A 90 8.29 10.99 13.11
CA TYR A 90 7.40 10.37 14.09
C TYR A 90 7.85 10.64 15.52
N ARG A 91 9.14 10.45 15.83
CA ARG A 91 9.70 10.75 17.16
C ARG A 91 9.55 12.22 17.55
N LYS A 92 9.76 13.15 16.61
CA LYS A 92 9.58 14.59 16.86
C LYS A 92 8.13 14.95 17.23
N ARG A 93 7.16 14.15 16.78
CA ARG A 93 5.71 14.37 16.97
C ARG A 93 5.09 13.47 18.04
N GLY A 94 5.92 12.76 18.81
CA GLY A 94 5.46 11.93 19.91
C GLY A 94 4.69 10.68 19.47
N TYR A 95 5.06 10.10 18.33
CA TYR A 95 4.62 8.75 17.95
C TYR A 95 5.61 7.72 18.47
N ASP A 96 5.08 6.65 19.05
CA ASP A 96 5.85 5.49 19.48
C ASP A 96 5.83 4.42 18.38
N GLU A 97 7.01 4.02 17.89
CA GLU A 97 7.12 2.89 16.95
C GLU A 97 6.82 1.58 17.69
N VAL A 98 5.89 0.79 17.15
CA VAL A 98 5.51 -0.52 17.66
C VAL A 98 5.75 -1.59 16.60
N ILE A 99 5.80 -2.85 17.04
CA ILE A 99 5.93 -4.01 16.15
C ILE A 99 4.77 -4.95 16.45
N THR A 100 3.96 -5.24 15.43
CA THR A 100 2.83 -6.16 15.55
C THR A 100 3.03 -7.44 14.73
N PRO A 101 2.42 -8.58 15.15
CA PRO A 101 2.45 -9.82 14.38
C PRO A 101 1.98 -9.67 12.92
N ASN A 102 2.48 -10.55 12.04
CA ASN A 102 2.05 -10.60 10.64
C ASN A 102 0.85 -11.54 10.41
N MET A 103 0.58 -12.44 11.36
CA MET A 103 -0.51 -13.41 11.28
C MET A 103 -1.41 -13.33 12.52
N TYR A 104 -2.71 -13.48 12.31
CA TYR A 104 -3.71 -13.55 13.38
C TYR A 104 -4.77 -14.60 13.07
N ASN A 105 -5.52 -14.97 14.10
CA ASN A 105 -6.73 -15.79 13.97
C ASN A 105 -7.88 -14.98 13.35
N SER A 106 -8.70 -15.60 12.48
CA SER A 106 -9.81 -14.97 11.73
C SER A 106 -10.77 -14.15 12.62
N LYS A 107 -10.95 -14.60 13.87
CA LYS A 107 -11.77 -13.96 14.91
C LYS A 107 -11.43 -12.49 15.14
N LEU A 108 -10.16 -12.08 14.94
CA LEU A 108 -9.76 -10.68 15.07
C LEU A 108 -10.44 -9.81 14.00
N TRP A 109 -10.46 -10.27 12.75
CA TRP A 109 -11.08 -9.52 11.66
C TRP A 109 -12.61 -9.58 11.72
N GLU A 110 -13.17 -10.68 12.22
CA GLU A 110 -14.61 -10.78 12.53
C GLU A 110 -15.00 -9.73 13.57
N THR A 111 -14.24 -9.63 14.67
CA THR A 111 -14.47 -8.65 15.74
C THR A 111 -14.34 -7.22 15.24
N SER A 112 -13.34 -6.94 14.41
CA SER A 112 -13.11 -5.60 13.85
C SER A 112 -14.08 -5.21 12.73
N GLY A 113 -14.94 -6.13 12.27
CA GLY A 113 -15.84 -5.93 11.13
C GLY A 113 -15.18 -6.03 9.74
N HIS A 114 -13.87 -6.23 9.67
CA HIS A 114 -13.15 -6.30 8.40
C HIS A 114 -13.36 -7.62 7.65
N TRP A 115 -13.72 -8.70 8.34
CA TRP A 115 -13.85 -10.02 7.70
C TRP A 115 -14.83 -10.01 6.53
N GLY A 116 -16.02 -9.43 6.70
CA GLY A 116 -17.02 -9.38 5.63
C GLY A 116 -16.57 -8.62 4.38
N ASN A 117 -15.66 -7.64 4.52
CA ASN A 117 -15.22 -6.78 3.43
C ASN A 117 -13.88 -7.23 2.80
N TYR A 118 -13.01 -7.86 3.59
CA TYR A 118 -11.63 -8.15 3.18
C TYR A 118 -11.34 -9.64 2.99
N LYS A 119 -12.20 -10.56 3.44
CA LYS A 119 -11.93 -12.01 3.38
C LYS A 119 -11.49 -12.48 1.99
N GLU A 120 -12.17 -12.04 0.93
CA GLU A 120 -11.85 -12.43 -0.45
C GLU A 120 -10.46 -11.94 -0.91
N ASN A 121 -10.00 -10.83 -0.33
CA ASN A 121 -8.72 -10.20 -0.63
C ASN A 121 -7.65 -10.49 0.44
N MET A 122 -7.84 -11.50 1.29
CA MET A 122 -6.88 -11.90 2.32
C MET A 122 -6.19 -13.22 1.95
N PHE A 123 -4.93 -13.36 2.38
CA PHE A 123 -4.27 -14.66 2.39
C PHE A 123 -4.63 -15.37 3.69
N THR A 124 -5.34 -16.49 3.59
CA THR A 124 -5.77 -17.30 4.73
C THR A 124 -5.20 -18.71 4.65
N PHE A 125 -4.99 -19.34 5.80
CA PHE A 125 -4.47 -20.69 5.92
C PHE A 125 -4.97 -21.33 7.24
N ASP A 126 -5.05 -22.64 7.29
CA ASP A 126 -5.53 -23.36 8.47
C ASP A 126 -4.36 -23.69 9.42
N VAL A 127 -4.56 -23.41 10.71
CA VAL A 127 -3.64 -23.73 11.80
C VAL A 127 -4.45 -24.38 12.91
N GLU A 128 -4.14 -25.63 13.25
CA GLU A 128 -4.78 -26.34 14.38
C GLU A 128 -6.33 -26.32 14.34
N LYS A 129 -6.92 -26.44 13.14
CA LYS A 129 -8.38 -26.37 12.87
C LYS A 129 -9.01 -24.98 13.02
N GLU A 130 -8.21 -23.95 13.17
CA GLU A 130 -8.65 -22.55 13.11
C GLU A 130 -8.13 -21.88 11.83
N THR A 131 -8.90 -20.93 11.30
CA THR A 131 -8.47 -20.12 10.15
C THR A 131 -7.62 -18.96 10.64
N PHE A 132 -6.40 -18.89 10.11
CA PHE A 132 -5.50 -17.76 10.27
C PHE A 132 -5.37 -16.98 8.97
N GLY A 133 -4.87 -15.76 9.05
CA GLY A 133 -4.57 -14.96 7.87
C GLY A 133 -3.37 -14.05 8.06
N LEU A 134 -2.76 -13.66 6.94
CA LEU A 134 -1.81 -12.55 6.94
C LEU A 134 -2.58 -11.24 7.07
N LYS A 135 -2.10 -10.32 7.91
CA LYS A 135 -2.79 -9.04 8.14
C LYS A 135 -2.87 -8.20 6.84
N PRO A 136 -4.07 -7.71 6.45
CA PRO A 136 -4.23 -6.78 5.33
C PRO A 136 -4.11 -5.29 5.73
N MET A 137 -3.95 -5.03 7.02
CA MET A 137 -3.88 -3.72 7.70
C MET A 137 -3.36 -3.91 9.14
N ASN A 138 -2.81 -2.86 9.77
CA ASN A 138 -2.28 -2.96 11.14
C ASN A 138 -3.32 -2.61 12.23
N CYS A 139 -4.41 -1.92 11.87
CA CYS A 139 -5.40 -1.34 12.80
C CYS A 139 -5.86 -2.32 13.90
N PRO A 140 -6.32 -3.56 13.59
CA PRO A 140 -6.78 -4.48 14.62
C PRO A 140 -5.69 -4.88 15.62
N GLY A 141 -4.43 -4.97 15.17
CA GLY A 141 -3.28 -5.23 16.03
C GLY A 141 -3.04 -4.08 17.01
N HIS A 142 -3.13 -2.84 16.55
CA HIS A 142 -3.00 -1.67 17.43
C HIS A 142 -4.14 -1.58 18.46
N CYS A 143 -5.36 -1.97 18.09
CA CYS A 143 -6.47 -2.06 19.04
C CYS A 143 -6.21 -3.10 20.14
N LEU A 144 -5.63 -4.25 19.81
CA LEU A 144 -5.21 -5.24 20.81
C LEU A 144 -4.13 -4.69 21.75
N MET A 145 -3.16 -3.92 21.21
CA MET A 145 -2.15 -3.25 22.03
C MET A 145 -2.75 -2.20 22.95
N PHE A 146 -3.71 -1.40 22.47
CA PHE A 146 -4.43 -0.44 23.29
C PHE A 146 -5.16 -1.13 24.45
N LYS A 147 -5.85 -2.24 24.13
CA LYS A 147 -6.64 -3.05 25.08
C LYS A 147 -5.79 -3.85 26.08
N SER A 148 -4.49 -4.05 25.82
CA SER A 148 -3.61 -4.90 26.64
C SER A 148 -3.50 -4.46 28.11
N ARG A 149 -3.79 -3.19 28.41
CA ARG A 149 -3.88 -2.64 29.76
C ARG A 149 -4.86 -1.49 29.84
N GLU A 150 -5.29 -1.16 31.06
CA GLU A 150 -6.02 0.07 31.33
C GLU A 150 -5.15 1.32 31.08
N ARG A 151 -5.80 2.40 30.65
CA ARG A 151 -5.16 3.68 30.31
C ARG A 151 -5.91 4.85 30.92
N SER A 152 -5.17 5.79 31.49
CA SER A 152 -5.72 7.06 31.96
C SER A 152 -5.99 7.99 30.78
N TYR A 153 -7.00 8.86 30.89
CA TYR A 153 -7.22 9.95 29.93
C TYR A 153 -5.99 10.86 29.77
N ARG A 154 -5.11 10.92 30.79
CA ARG A 154 -3.86 11.70 30.77
C ARG A 154 -2.79 11.11 29.85
N GLU A 155 -2.92 9.84 29.48
CA GLU A 155 -2.03 9.17 28.52
C GLU A 155 -2.49 9.38 27.07
N LEU A 156 -3.64 10.06 26.86
CA LEU A 156 -4.15 10.38 25.53
C LEU A 156 -3.74 11.81 25.12
N PRO A 157 -3.41 12.04 23.84
CA PRO A 157 -3.47 11.09 22.72
C PRO A 157 -2.30 10.10 22.74
N TRP A 158 -2.60 8.81 22.56
CA TRP A 158 -1.60 7.76 22.37
C TRP A 158 -1.43 7.50 20.87
N ARG A 159 -0.26 7.85 20.34
CA ARG A 159 0.07 7.76 18.92
C ARG A 159 1.05 6.62 18.69
N VAL A 160 0.66 5.62 17.90
CA VAL A 160 1.56 4.54 17.51
C VAL A 160 1.82 4.56 16.02
N ALA A 161 3.08 4.32 15.63
CA ALA A 161 3.49 4.11 14.25
C ALA A 161 3.93 2.66 14.08
N ASP A 162 3.60 2.03 12.96
CA ASP A 162 3.98 0.65 12.65
C ASP A 162 4.41 0.55 11.18
N PHE A 163 5.65 0.16 11.01
CA PHE A 163 6.26 -0.18 9.72
C PHE A 163 6.05 -1.66 9.39
N GLY A 164 4.89 -2.19 9.77
CA GLY A 164 4.54 -3.59 9.66
C GLY A 164 4.24 -4.00 8.23
N VAL A 165 4.69 -5.20 7.85
CA VAL A 165 4.42 -5.76 6.52
C VAL A 165 2.99 -6.26 6.47
N ILE A 166 2.24 -5.83 5.47
CA ILE A 166 0.86 -6.25 5.24
C ILE A 166 0.70 -6.89 3.87
N HIS A 167 -0.32 -7.74 3.77
CA HIS A 167 -0.59 -8.54 2.57
C HIS A 167 -2.05 -8.40 2.12
N ARG A 168 -2.25 -8.15 0.83
CA ARG A 168 -3.57 -8.17 0.19
C ARG A 168 -3.51 -9.09 -1.02
N ASN A 169 -4.44 -10.03 -1.14
CA ASN A 169 -4.52 -10.98 -2.23
C ASN A 169 -5.12 -10.33 -3.49
N GLU A 170 -4.40 -9.35 -4.03
CA GLU A 170 -4.75 -8.68 -5.28
C GLU A 170 -4.79 -9.66 -6.45
N PHE A 171 -5.73 -9.46 -7.38
CA PHE A 171 -5.82 -10.23 -8.61
C PHE A 171 -4.50 -10.14 -9.40
N SER A 172 -4.00 -11.27 -9.89
CA SER A 172 -2.71 -11.35 -10.58
C SER A 172 -2.61 -10.40 -11.78
N GLY A 173 -3.69 -10.25 -12.54
CA GLY A 173 -3.77 -9.33 -13.68
C GLY A 173 -3.78 -7.84 -13.32
N ALA A 174 -3.99 -7.49 -12.05
CA ALA A 174 -3.98 -6.11 -11.57
C ALA A 174 -2.58 -5.66 -11.06
N LEU A 175 -1.65 -6.60 -10.86
CA LEU A 175 -0.32 -6.30 -10.33
C LEU A 175 0.49 -5.45 -11.32
N SER A 176 1.16 -4.41 -10.83
CA SER A 176 1.94 -3.50 -11.68
C SER A 176 3.11 -2.87 -10.94
N GLY A 177 4.31 -3.44 -11.12
CA GLY A 177 5.53 -2.97 -10.46
C GLY A 177 5.32 -2.71 -8.97
N LEU A 178 5.84 -1.59 -8.46
CA LEU A 178 5.61 -1.12 -7.08
C LEU A 178 4.25 -0.43 -6.81
N THR A 179 3.43 -0.12 -7.82
CA THR A 179 2.19 0.66 -7.60
C THR A 179 1.00 -0.19 -7.17
N ARG A 180 0.97 -1.47 -7.57
CA ARG A 180 -0.03 -2.44 -7.11
C ARG A 180 0.63 -3.79 -6.85
N VAL A 181 0.70 -4.14 -5.57
CA VAL A 181 1.48 -5.26 -5.03
C VAL A 181 0.65 -6.05 -4.02
N ARG A 182 1.02 -7.32 -3.78
CA ARG A 182 0.41 -8.18 -2.76
C ARG A 182 1.05 -7.98 -1.39
N ARG A 183 2.36 -7.70 -1.36
CA ARG A 183 3.12 -7.41 -0.13
C ARG A 183 3.59 -5.97 -0.15
N PHE A 184 3.23 -5.21 0.87
CA PHE A 184 3.67 -3.83 1.03
C PHE A 184 3.83 -3.46 2.49
N GLN A 185 4.41 -2.30 2.72
CA GLN A 185 4.60 -1.71 4.02
C GLN A 185 4.18 -0.27 3.91
N GLN A 186 3.38 0.17 4.88
CA GLN A 186 2.98 1.56 5.00
C GLN A 186 3.76 2.15 6.16
N ASP A 187 3.96 3.45 6.12
CA ASP A 187 4.21 4.30 7.27
C ASP A 187 2.93 4.46 8.11
N ASP A 188 2.34 3.34 8.51
CA ASP A 188 1.03 3.31 9.13
C ASP A 188 1.09 3.88 10.54
N ALA A 189 0.05 4.59 10.96
CA ALA A 189 -0.04 5.13 12.30
C ALA A 189 -1.49 5.19 12.77
N HIS A 190 -1.70 4.96 14.07
CA HIS A 190 -3.01 5.00 14.70
C HIS A 190 -2.94 5.84 15.96
N ILE A 191 -3.87 6.80 16.06
CA ILE A 191 -3.96 7.71 17.19
C ILE A 191 -5.23 7.38 17.96
N PHE A 192 -5.06 7.01 19.23
CA PHE A 192 -6.14 6.84 20.18
C PHE A 192 -6.24 8.13 20.99
N CYS A 193 -7.34 8.85 20.85
CA CYS A 193 -7.54 10.17 21.46
C CYS A 193 -8.97 10.33 21.98
N THR A 194 -9.19 11.33 22.83
CA THR A 194 -10.55 11.73 23.24
C THR A 194 -11.24 12.52 22.12
N GLN A 195 -12.57 12.64 22.19
CA GLN A 195 -13.33 13.30 21.13
C GLN A 195 -12.94 14.77 20.93
N ASP A 196 -12.63 15.49 22.02
CA ASP A 196 -12.17 16.88 22.00
C ASP A 196 -10.78 17.05 21.39
N GLN A 197 -9.96 16.00 21.35
CA GLN A 197 -8.62 16.01 20.77
C GLN A 197 -8.62 15.79 19.24
N ILE A 198 -9.70 15.24 18.67
CA ILE A 198 -9.76 14.81 17.26
C ILE A 198 -9.34 15.93 16.30
N GLU A 199 -9.88 17.15 16.48
CA GLU A 199 -9.57 18.27 15.59
C GLU A 199 -8.07 18.63 15.63
N SER A 200 -7.50 18.73 16.83
CA SER A 200 -6.07 19.04 16.99
C SER A 200 -5.16 17.96 16.40
N GLU A 201 -5.52 16.69 16.51
CA GLU A 201 -4.76 15.58 15.92
C GLU A 201 -4.85 15.59 14.39
N ILE A 202 -6.01 15.90 13.82
CA ILE A 202 -6.18 16.03 12.37
C ILE A 202 -5.32 17.18 11.83
N ILE A 203 -5.33 18.34 12.49
CA ILE A 203 -4.48 19.48 12.11
C ILE A 203 -3.00 19.09 12.15
N GLY A 204 -2.57 18.44 13.24
CA GLY A 204 -1.18 17.97 13.38
C GLY A 204 -0.76 16.99 12.28
N ILE A 205 -1.68 16.12 11.81
CA ILE A 205 -1.43 15.22 10.67
C ILE A 205 -1.27 16.02 9.37
N PHE A 206 -2.11 17.02 9.11
CA PHE A 206 -1.98 17.84 7.90
C PHE A 206 -0.69 18.66 7.89
N ASP A 207 -0.30 19.22 9.03
CA ASP A 207 0.97 19.92 9.18
C ASP A 207 2.15 18.96 8.96
N PHE A 208 2.05 17.72 9.48
CA PHE A 208 3.05 16.70 9.23
C PHE A 208 3.14 16.31 7.75
N LEU A 209 1.98 16.08 7.11
CA LEU A 209 1.90 15.75 5.69
C LEU A 209 2.55 16.85 4.84
N LYS A 210 2.19 18.11 5.10
CA LYS A 210 2.75 19.27 4.43
C LYS A 210 4.27 19.35 4.62
N HIS A 211 4.73 19.20 5.87
CA HIS A 211 6.17 19.18 6.16
C HIS A 211 6.91 18.14 5.33
N ILE A 212 6.39 16.92 5.19
CA ILE A 212 7.04 15.86 4.40
C ILE A 212 7.12 16.21 2.91
N TYR A 213 6.06 16.77 2.33
CA TYR A 213 6.05 17.11 0.90
C TYR A 213 6.79 18.41 0.56
N ASP A 214 6.96 19.31 1.53
CA ASP A 214 7.68 20.58 1.39
C ASP A 214 9.19 20.42 1.71
N LEU A 215 9.70 19.21 1.97
CA LEU A 215 11.14 18.96 2.14
C LEU A 215 11.88 19.20 0.81
N GLU A 216 12.62 20.31 0.73
CA GLU A 216 13.59 20.61 -0.34
C GLU A 216 14.98 20.02 -0.07
#